data_AF-A0A7R8L1I9-F1
#
_entry.id   AF-A0A7R8L1I9-F1
#
_cell.length_a   1.000
_cell.length_b   1.000
_cell.length_c   1.000
_cell.angle_alpha   90.00
_cell.angle_beta   90.00
_cell.angle_gamma   90.00
#
_symmetry.space_group_name_H-M   'P 1'
#
loop_
_entity.id
_entity.type
_entity.pdbx_description
1 polymer ?
#
loop_
_entity_poly.entity_id
_entity_poly.type
_entity_poly.pdbx_seq_one_letter_code
_entity_poly.pdbx_strand_id
1 'polypeptide(L)'
;GLMPQDLINAKPVAAAVKEFFGSSQLSQFMDQNNPLSEITHKRRVSALGPGGLTRERAGFEVRDVHPTHYGRVCPIETPEGPNIGLINSLAAYARTNQYGFLESPYRVVKDALVTDEIVFLSAIEEADHVIAQASAAMNDKKMLIDELVAVRHLNEFTVKAPEEVTLMDVSPKQVVSVAASLIPFLEHDDANRALMGSNMQRQAVPTLRADKPLVGTGMERNVARDSGVCVVARRGGVIDSVDASRIVVRVADDEVETGEAGVDIYNLTKYTRSNQNTCINQRPLVRKGDRVQRSDIMADGPSTD
;
A
#
# COMPACT_ATOMS: atom_id res chain seq x y z
N GLY A 1 2.33 -52.75 15.93
CA GLY A 1 1.45 -51.64 16.37
C GLY A 1 1.17 -50.78 15.17
N LEU A 2 -0.05 -50.25 15.05
CA LEU A 2 -0.40 -49.32 13.97
C LEU A 2 0.49 -48.07 14.04
N MET A 3 1.02 -47.65 12.90
CA MET A 3 1.81 -46.43 12.81
C MET A 3 0.86 -45.24 12.66
N PRO A 4 1.17 -44.04 13.20
CA PRO A 4 0.27 -42.87 13.11
C PRO A 4 -0.18 -42.50 11.69
N GLN A 5 0.66 -42.78 10.68
CA GLN A 5 0.34 -42.57 9.26
C GLN A 5 -0.83 -43.44 8.75
N ASP A 6 -1.08 -44.60 9.38
CA ASP A 6 -2.16 -45.52 9.01
C ASP A 6 -3.51 -45.04 9.56
N LEU A 7 -3.50 -44.07 10.48
CA LEU A 7 -4.68 -43.47 11.12
C LEU A 7 -5.06 -42.10 10.55
N ILE A 8 -4.14 -41.42 9.84
CA ILE A 8 -4.34 -40.04 9.37
C ILE A 8 -4.51 -40.02 7.86
N ASN A 9 -5.67 -39.58 7.38
CA ASN A 9 -5.92 -39.32 5.97
C ASN A 9 -5.74 -37.84 5.64
N ALA A 10 -4.77 -37.50 4.80
CA ALA A 10 -4.50 -36.13 4.37
C ALA A 10 -5.47 -35.60 3.29
N LYS A 11 -6.24 -36.48 2.62
CA LYS A 11 -7.12 -36.08 1.51
C LYS A 11 -8.18 -35.03 1.89
N PRO A 12 -8.88 -35.13 3.03
CA PRO A 12 -9.87 -34.12 3.43
C PRO A 12 -9.24 -32.75 3.65
N VAL A 13 -8.03 -32.69 4.24
CA VAL A 13 -7.31 -31.44 4.47
C VAL A 13 -6.90 -30.80 3.15
N ALA A 14 -6.29 -31.57 2.25
CA ALA A 14 -5.90 -31.08 0.93
C ALA A 14 -7.11 -30.64 0.09
N ALA A 15 -8.23 -31.36 0.17
CA ALA A 15 -9.46 -31.02 -0.53
C ALA A 15 -10.03 -29.68 -0.04
N ALA A 16 -10.12 -29.48 1.28
CA ALA A 16 -10.61 -28.23 1.87
C ALA A 16 -9.75 -27.01 1.46
N VAL A 17 -8.42 -27.17 1.48
CA VAL A 17 -7.50 -26.10 1.05
C VAL A 17 -7.66 -25.81 -0.45
N LYS A 18 -7.78 -26.86 -1.28
CA LYS A 18 -7.94 -26.69 -2.73
C LYS A 18 -9.28 -26.04 -3.07
N GLU A 19 -10.34 -26.40 -2.36
CA GLU A 19 -11.66 -25.77 -2.51
C GLU A 19 -11.58 -24.29 -2.16
N PHE A 20 -10.98 -23.93 -1.02
CA PHE A 20 -10.81 -22.54 -0.63
C PHE A 20 -10.10 -21.69 -1.70
N PHE A 21 -8.94 -22.12 -2.20
CA PHE A 21 -8.20 -21.35 -3.22
C PHE A 21 -8.82 -21.44 -4.62
N GLY A 22 -9.57 -22.50 -4.93
CA GLY A 22 -10.13 -22.74 -6.26
C GLY A 22 -11.51 -22.13 -6.50
N SER A 23 -12.36 -22.01 -5.48
CA SER A 23 -13.77 -21.61 -5.64
C SER A 23 -14.21 -20.42 -4.77
N SER A 24 -13.38 -19.98 -3.81
CA SER A 24 -13.74 -18.83 -2.96
C SER A 24 -13.87 -17.55 -3.79
N GLN A 25 -14.92 -16.76 -3.51
CA GLN A 25 -15.13 -15.44 -4.12
C GLN A 25 -14.00 -14.45 -3.81
N LEU A 26 -13.27 -14.67 -2.72
CA LEU A 26 -12.14 -13.84 -2.30
C LEU A 26 -10.81 -14.30 -2.94
N SER A 27 -10.76 -15.52 -3.51
CA SER A 27 -9.62 -16.02 -4.27
C SER A 27 -9.80 -15.64 -5.74
N GLN A 28 -9.33 -14.45 -6.11
CA GLN A 28 -9.52 -13.88 -7.44
C GLN A 28 -8.23 -13.96 -8.25
N PHE A 29 -8.37 -14.02 -9.58
CA PHE A 29 -7.22 -13.82 -10.47
C PHE A 29 -6.65 -12.43 -10.25
N MET A 30 -5.34 -12.34 -10.07
CA MET A 30 -4.68 -11.06 -9.83
C MET A 30 -4.84 -10.13 -11.05
N ASP A 31 -5.33 -8.92 -10.82
CA ASP A 31 -5.28 -7.81 -11.78
C ASP A 31 -3.81 -7.37 -11.99
N GLN A 32 -3.21 -7.79 -13.11
CA GLN A 32 -1.80 -7.56 -13.48
C GLN A 32 -1.67 -6.71 -14.75
N ASN A 33 -2.55 -5.71 -14.93
CA ASN A 33 -2.44 -4.77 -16.05
C ASN A 33 -1.13 -3.98 -15.96
N ASN A 34 -0.85 -3.43 -14.77
CA ASN A 34 0.32 -2.62 -14.46
C ASN A 34 0.67 -2.75 -12.95
N PRO A 35 1.82 -2.21 -12.49
CA PRO A 35 2.25 -2.36 -11.09
C PRO A 35 1.26 -1.79 -10.07
N LEU A 36 0.59 -0.68 -10.40
CA LEU A 36 -0.42 -0.07 -9.54
C LEU A 36 -1.65 -0.96 -9.38
N SER A 37 -2.10 -1.60 -10.47
CA SER A 37 -3.20 -2.54 -10.44
C SER A 37 -2.94 -3.70 -9.47
N GLU A 38 -1.72 -4.23 -9.49
CA GLU A 38 -1.33 -5.35 -8.62
C GLU A 38 -1.29 -4.93 -7.14
N ILE A 39 -0.66 -3.80 -6.82
CA ILE A 39 -0.55 -3.34 -5.43
C ILE A 39 -1.92 -2.94 -4.86
N THR A 40 -2.76 -2.27 -5.64
CA THR A 40 -4.12 -1.93 -5.19
C THR A 40 -4.94 -3.19 -4.97
N HIS A 41 -4.86 -4.19 -5.86
CA HIS A 41 -5.65 -5.41 -5.71
C HIS A 41 -5.28 -6.17 -4.42
N LYS A 42 -3.99 -6.23 -4.07
CA LYS A 42 -3.52 -6.81 -2.80
C LYS A 42 -3.96 -6.04 -1.56
N ARG A 43 -4.27 -4.74 -1.69
CA ARG A 43 -4.72 -3.84 -0.60
C ARG A 43 -6.22 -3.58 -0.60
N ARG A 44 -6.98 -4.36 -1.35
CA ARG A 44 -8.44 -4.24 -1.48
C ARG A 44 -9.13 -4.95 -0.31
N VAL A 45 -10.17 -4.31 0.22
CA VAL A 45 -11.06 -4.86 1.25
C VAL A 45 -12.45 -5.05 0.66
N SER A 46 -13.07 -6.21 0.92
CA SER A 46 -14.38 -6.57 0.40
C SER A 46 -15.33 -6.89 1.55
N ALA A 47 -16.50 -6.25 1.56
CA ALA A 47 -17.62 -6.62 2.43
C ALA A 47 -18.42 -7.82 1.90
N LEU A 48 -18.13 -8.26 0.66
CA LEU A 48 -18.74 -9.42 0.02
C LEU A 48 -17.94 -10.69 0.32
N GLY A 49 -18.63 -11.84 0.37
CA GLY A 49 -18.01 -13.17 0.53
C GLY A 49 -18.70 -14.01 1.59
N PRO A 50 -18.16 -15.21 1.90
CA PRO A 50 -18.69 -16.05 2.98
C PRO A 50 -18.74 -15.31 4.32
N GLY A 51 -19.92 -15.23 4.94
CA GLY A 51 -20.14 -14.49 6.18
C GLY A 51 -20.25 -12.96 6.02
N GLY A 52 -20.12 -12.44 4.80
CA GLY A 52 -20.27 -11.03 4.47
C GLY A 52 -21.66 -10.66 3.97
N LEU A 53 -21.76 -9.48 3.37
CA LEU A 53 -22.98 -8.95 2.76
C LEU A 53 -23.18 -9.53 1.35
N THR A 54 -24.44 -9.58 0.91
CA THR A 54 -24.79 -9.76 -0.50
C THR A 54 -25.17 -8.42 -1.10
N ARG A 55 -24.98 -8.26 -2.43
CA ARG A 55 -25.29 -7.01 -3.14
C ARG A 55 -26.73 -6.52 -2.92
N GLU A 56 -27.68 -7.46 -2.87
CA GLU A 56 -29.11 -7.20 -2.69
C GLU A 56 -29.49 -6.80 -1.27
N ARG A 57 -28.74 -7.28 -0.26
CA ARG A 57 -28.97 -6.97 1.15
C ARG A 57 -28.20 -5.75 1.64
N ALA A 58 -27.20 -5.31 0.87
CA ALA A 58 -26.42 -4.12 1.17
C ALA A 58 -27.22 -2.85 0.83
N GLY A 59 -27.87 -2.28 1.85
CA GLY A 59 -28.57 -1.00 1.78
C GLY A 59 -27.62 0.19 1.64
N PHE A 60 -28.18 1.40 1.72
CA PHE A 60 -27.41 2.64 1.59
C PHE A 60 -26.41 2.84 2.74
N GLU A 61 -26.83 2.58 3.97
CA GLU A 61 -26.05 2.84 5.19
C GLU A 61 -24.68 2.15 5.23
N VAL A 62 -24.59 0.92 4.69
CA VAL A 62 -23.33 0.15 4.65
C VAL A 62 -22.41 0.54 3.50
N ARG A 63 -22.92 1.28 2.51
CA ARG A 63 -22.17 1.73 1.33
C ARG A 63 -21.64 3.16 1.49
N ASP A 64 -22.24 3.92 2.40
CA ASP A 64 -21.87 5.31 2.63
C ASP A 64 -20.52 5.44 3.35
N VAL A 65 -19.91 6.61 3.22
CA VAL A 65 -18.61 6.89 3.84
C VAL A 65 -18.81 7.24 5.30
N HIS A 66 -18.35 6.37 6.18
CA HIS A 66 -18.38 6.63 7.62
C HIS A 66 -17.17 7.47 8.06
N PRO A 67 -17.29 8.42 9.02
CA PRO A 67 -16.19 9.24 9.50
C PRO A 67 -14.96 8.44 10.00
N THR A 68 -15.19 7.26 10.58
CA THR A 68 -14.10 6.37 11.05
C THR A 68 -13.24 5.79 9.93
N HIS A 69 -13.67 5.89 8.67
CA HIS A 69 -12.85 5.50 7.52
C HIS A 69 -11.59 6.38 7.38
N TYR A 70 -11.58 7.59 7.97
CA TYR A 70 -10.45 8.49 7.93
C TYR A 70 -9.15 7.80 8.36
N GLY A 71 -8.14 7.84 7.49
CA GLY A 71 -6.84 7.21 7.74
C GLY A 71 -6.80 5.68 7.62
N ARG A 72 -7.94 5.03 7.40
CA ARG A 72 -8.09 3.56 7.41
C ARG A 72 -8.52 3.00 6.06
N VAL A 73 -9.57 3.57 5.49
CA VAL A 73 -10.16 3.16 4.22
C VAL A 73 -10.29 4.39 3.34
N CYS A 74 -9.85 4.30 2.08
CA CYS A 74 -9.94 5.41 1.16
C CYS A 74 -11.41 5.72 0.83
N PRO A 75 -11.86 6.98 0.97
CA PRO A 75 -13.24 7.37 0.66
C PRO A 75 -13.47 7.56 -0.85
N ILE A 76 -12.40 7.68 -1.65
CA ILE A 76 -12.47 7.97 -3.09
C ILE A 76 -12.41 6.68 -3.93
N GLU A 77 -11.53 5.75 -3.56
CA GLU A 77 -11.27 4.57 -4.38
C GLU A 77 -12.25 3.43 -4.06
N THR A 78 -13.32 3.39 -4.85
CA THR A 78 -14.31 2.31 -4.90
C THR A 78 -14.68 2.03 -6.36
N PRO A 79 -15.04 0.79 -6.73
CA PRO A 79 -15.63 0.53 -8.04
C PRO A 79 -16.94 1.30 -8.23
N GLU A 80 -17.18 1.70 -9.48
CA GLU A 80 -18.47 2.24 -9.90
C GLU A 80 -19.52 1.13 -10.05
N GLY A 81 -20.80 1.51 -10.01
CA GLY A 81 -21.91 0.60 -10.26
C GLY A 81 -22.29 -0.27 -9.05
N PRO A 82 -22.69 -1.54 -9.24
CA PRO A 82 -23.34 -2.34 -8.18
C PRO A 82 -22.50 -2.59 -6.93
N ASN A 83 -21.17 -2.50 -7.03
CA ASN A 83 -20.23 -2.77 -5.93
C ASN A 83 -19.78 -1.51 -5.19
N ILE A 84 -20.33 -0.34 -5.51
CA ILE A 84 -19.97 0.92 -4.84
C ILE A 84 -20.15 0.80 -3.33
N GLY A 85 -19.12 1.19 -2.57
CA GLY A 85 -19.08 1.14 -1.11
C GLY A 85 -18.95 -0.25 -0.48
N LEU A 86 -18.91 -1.32 -1.30
CA LEU A 86 -18.74 -2.71 -0.82
C LEU A 86 -17.33 -3.24 -1.06
N ILE A 87 -16.59 -2.56 -1.93
CA ILE A 87 -15.20 -2.82 -2.23
C ILE A 87 -14.48 -1.50 -2.09
N ASN A 88 -13.55 -1.46 -1.15
CA ASN A 88 -12.74 -0.27 -0.88
C ASN A 88 -11.26 -0.65 -0.87
N SER A 89 -10.40 0.36 -0.88
CA SER A 89 -8.97 0.19 -0.75
C SER A 89 -8.49 0.70 0.60
N LEU A 90 -7.51 0.02 1.19
CA LEU A 90 -6.83 0.52 2.39
C LEU A 90 -6.18 1.87 2.11
N ALA A 91 -6.28 2.78 3.08
CA ALA A 91 -5.55 4.05 3.02
C ALA A 91 -4.03 3.83 3.08
N ALA A 92 -3.24 4.85 2.75
CA ALA A 92 -1.80 4.71 2.54
C ALA A 92 -1.04 4.15 3.76
N TYR A 93 -1.31 4.67 4.97
CA TYR A 93 -0.63 4.27 6.20
C TYR A 93 -1.46 3.36 7.11
N ALA A 94 -2.65 2.93 6.65
CA ALA A 94 -3.51 2.04 7.40
C ALA A 94 -2.83 0.69 7.65
N ARG A 95 -3.00 0.14 8.85
CA ARG A 95 -2.57 -1.22 9.19
C ARG A 95 -3.67 -1.98 9.93
N THR A 96 -3.56 -3.30 9.93
CA THR A 96 -4.42 -4.18 10.72
C THR A 96 -3.71 -4.57 12.01
N ASN A 97 -4.40 -4.49 13.14
CA ASN A 97 -3.85 -4.90 14.43
C ASN A 97 -4.04 -6.39 14.70
N GLN A 98 -3.55 -6.86 15.85
CA GLN A 98 -3.60 -8.28 16.23
C GLN A 98 -5.03 -8.84 16.36
N TYR A 99 -6.03 -7.98 16.53
CA TYR A 99 -7.44 -8.36 16.64
C TYR A 99 -8.20 -8.26 15.31
N GLY A 100 -7.55 -7.77 14.25
CA GLY A 100 -8.19 -7.57 12.94
C GLY A 100 -8.80 -6.19 12.73
N PHE A 101 -8.66 -5.24 13.67
CA PHE A 101 -9.14 -3.87 13.50
C PHE A 101 -8.16 -3.01 12.70
N LEU A 102 -8.69 -2.05 11.96
CA LEU A 102 -7.91 -1.07 11.22
C LEU A 102 -7.43 0.06 12.13
N GLU A 103 -6.15 0.37 12.05
CA GLU A 103 -5.49 1.45 12.78
C GLU A 103 -4.86 2.47 11.81
N SER A 104 -4.85 3.72 12.24
CA SER A 104 -4.15 4.83 11.56
C SER A 104 -3.08 5.40 12.49
N PRO A 105 -1.92 5.82 11.96
CA PRO A 105 -0.89 6.47 12.77
C PRO A 105 -1.22 7.94 13.05
N TYR A 106 -0.85 8.39 14.25
CA TYR A 106 -0.96 9.77 14.72
C TYR A 106 0.30 10.15 15.50
N ARG A 107 0.69 11.44 15.46
CA ARG A 107 1.77 12.01 16.27
C ARG A 107 1.24 12.44 17.62
N VAL A 108 1.96 12.15 18.69
CA VAL A 108 1.57 12.57 20.04
C VAL A 108 1.84 14.06 20.23
N VAL A 109 0.85 14.78 20.76
CA VAL A 109 0.98 16.19 21.14
C VAL A 109 0.98 16.28 22.67
N LYS A 110 1.98 16.95 23.24
CA LYS A 110 2.12 17.16 24.70
C LYS A 110 2.28 18.65 24.95
N ASP A 111 1.36 19.28 25.68
CA ASP A 111 1.39 20.71 25.98
C ASP A 111 1.59 21.58 24.72
N ALA A 112 0.79 21.34 23.67
CA ALA A 112 0.89 21.96 22.34
C ALA A 112 2.19 21.68 21.53
N LEU A 113 3.13 20.90 22.07
CA LEU A 113 4.32 20.43 21.36
C LEU A 113 4.01 19.15 20.57
N VAL A 114 4.15 19.22 19.26
CA VAL A 114 3.99 18.03 18.38
C VAL A 114 5.28 17.22 18.37
N THR A 115 5.24 16.05 19.00
CA THR A 115 6.40 15.16 19.12
C THR A 115 6.62 14.31 17.87
N ASP A 116 7.73 13.58 17.81
CA ASP A 116 8.01 12.57 16.77
C ASP A 116 7.57 11.16 17.19
N GLU A 117 6.92 11.03 18.35
CA GLU A 117 6.33 9.77 18.83
C GLU A 117 5.07 9.47 18.01
N ILE A 118 5.05 8.31 17.35
CA ILE A 118 3.91 7.85 16.54
C ILE A 118 3.17 6.75 17.29
N VAL A 119 1.87 6.95 17.48
CA VAL A 119 0.95 5.95 18.02
C VAL A 119 -0.04 5.54 16.95
N PHE A 120 -0.42 4.28 16.93
CA PHE A 120 -1.45 3.78 16.02
C PHE A 120 -2.71 3.54 16.81
N LEU A 121 -3.82 4.10 16.35
CA LEU A 121 -5.10 4.01 17.04
C LEU A 121 -6.16 3.35 16.19
N SER A 122 -6.90 2.45 16.82
CA SER A 122 -8.14 1.91 16.29
C SER A 122 -9.23 2.99 16.26
N ALA A 123 -10.33 2.73 15.54
CA ALA A 123 -11.45 3.67 15.48
C ALA A 123 -12.12 3.91 16.85
N ILE A 124 -11.97 2.96 17.78
CA ILE A 124 -12.54 3.04 19.12
C ILE A 124 -11.69 3.97 19.98
N GLU A 125 -10.37 3.75 20.00
CA GLU A 125 -9.43 4.58 20.76
C GLU A 125 -9.37 6.02 20.23
N GLU A 126 -9.55 6.22 18.92
CA GLU A 126 -9.56 7.54 18.31
C GLU A 126 -10.63 8.48 18.90
N ALA A 127 -11.77 7.94 19.35
CA ALA A 127 -12.90 8.73 19.81
C ALA A 127 -12.59 9.57 21.07
N ASP A 128 -11.67 9.11 21.91
CA ASP A 128 -11.28 9.77 23.17
C ASP A 128 -10.23 10.87 22.96
N HIS A 129 -9.77 11.08 21.73
CA HIS A 129 -8.68 11.99 21.41
C HIS A 129 -9.13 13.18 20.55
N VAL A 130 -8.56 14.35 20.84
CA VAL A 130 -8.67 15.54 20.00
C VAL A 130 -7.50 15.54 19.02
N ILE A 131 -7.81 15.47 17.72
CA ILE A 131 -6.83 15.24 16.66
C ILE A 131 -6.75 16.44 15.73
N ALA A 132 -5.59 17.08 15.67
CA ALA A 132 -5.32 18.17 14.73
C ALA A 132 -5.00 17.65 13.32
N GLN A 133 -5.37 18.45 12.32
CA GLN A 133 -5.05 18.17 10.92
C GLN A 133 -3.55 18.26 10.65
N ALA A 134 -3.06 17.52 9.65
CA ALA A 134 -1.64 17.53 9.26
C ALA A 134 -1.14 18.92 8.80
N SER A 135 -2.05 19.78 8.35
CA SER A 135 -1.78 21.14 7.86
C SER A 135 -1.81 22.22 8.95
N ALA A 136 -2.04 21.87 10.22
CA ALA A 136 -2.06 22.84 11.32
C ALA A 136 -0.72 23.60 11.40
N ALA A 137 -0.79 24.92 11.60
CA ALA A 137 0.39 25.77 11.59
C ALA A 137 1.26 25.49 12.83
N MET A 138 2.57 25.37 12.62
CA MET A 138 3.57 25.10 13.65
C MET A 138 4.76 26.05 13.52
N ASN A 139 5.42 26.36 14.64
CA ASN A 139 6.70 27.07 14.63
C ASN A 139 7.90 26.13 14.44
N ASP A 140 9.12 26.69 14.36
CA ASP A 140 10.38 25.94 14.22
C ASP A 140 10.63 24.92 15.34
N LYS A 141 9.98 25.10 16.49
CA LYS A 141 10.05 24.18 17.64
C LYS A 141 8.94 23.13 17.63
N LYS A 142 8.15 23.01 16.56
CA LYS A 142 7.01 22.10 16.42
C LYS A 142 5.87 22.36 17.41
N MET A 143 5.73 23.59 17.90
CA MET A 143 4.58 24.01 18.70
C MET A 143 3.47 24.52 17.77
N LEU A 144 2.22 24.20 18.10
CA LEU A 144 1.04 24.80 17.46
C LEU A 144 0.98 26.30 17.77
N ILE A 145 0.77 27.14 16.75
CA ILE A 145 0.85 28.61 16.89
C ILE A 145 -0.50 29.33 16.89
N ASP A 146 -1.53 28.72 16.31
CA ASP A 146 -2.85 29.34 16.20
C ASP A 146 -3.57 29.30 17.55
N GLU A 147 -4.32 30.35 17.89
CA GLU A 147 -5.13 30.39 19.11
C GLU A 147 -6.23 29.32 19.11
N LEU A 148 -6.72 28.96 17.92
CA LEU A 148 -7.72 27.94 17.69
C LEU A 148 -7.28 27.04 16.53
N VAL A 149 -7.08 25.77 16.81
CA VAL A 149 -6.63 24.76 15.85
C VAL A 149 -7.83 23.95 15.36
N ALA A 150 -7.92 23.73 14.05
CA ALA A 150 -8.92 22.86 13.46
C ALA A 150 -8.65 21.39 13.81
N VAL A 151 -9.62 20.76 14.46
CA VAL A 151 -9.50 19.41 15.01
C VAL A 151 -10.69 18.54 14.64
N ARG A 152 -10.47 17.22 14.65
CA ARG A 152 -11.52 16.21 14.71
C ARG A 152 -11.63 15.67 16.13
N HIS A 153 -12.84 15.61 16.65
CA HIS A 153 -13.15 14.99 17.93
C HIS A 153 -14.58 14.42 17.89
N LEU A 154 -14.78 13.19 18.37
CA LEU A 154 -16.09 12.50 18.35
C LEU A 154 -16.80 12.52 16.98
N ASN A 155 -16.03 12.31 15.89
CA ASN A 155 -16.49 12.36 14.50
C ASN A 155 -16.99 13.72 13.99
N GLU A 156 -16.79 14.80 14.75
CA GLU A 156 -17.12 16.16 14.33
C GLU A 156 -15.86 16.99 14.09
N PHE A 157 -15.96 17.93 13.14
CA PHE A 157 -14.93 18.93 12.91
C PHE A 157 -15.26 20.18 13.72
N THR A 158 -14.34 20.57 14.59
CA THR A 158 -14.48 21.74 15.45
C THR A 158 -13.14 22.45 15.57
N VAL A 159 -13.10 23.53 16.33
CA VAL A 159 -11.88 24.25 16.69
C VAL A 159 -11.65 24.16 18.19
N LYS A 160 -10.41 23.94 18.59
CA LYS A 160 -10.00 23.81 19.99
C LYS A 160 -8.72 24.58 20.26
N ALA A 161 -8.49 24.93 21.52
CA ALA A 161 -7.23 25.53 21.93
C ALA A 161 -6.08 24.51 21.77
N PRO A 162 -4.85 24.95 21.44
CA PRO A 162 -3.69 24.07 21.26
C PRO A 162 -3.42 23.12 22.43
N GLU A 163 -3.74 23.54 23.65
CA GLU A 163 -3.53 22.77 24.88
C GLU A 163 -4.50 21.59 25.01
N GLU A 164 -5.65 21.63 24.34
CA GLU A 164 -6.61 20.52 24.29
C GLU A 164 -6.24 19.48 23.22
N VAL A 165 -5.32 19.79 22.31
CA VAL A 165 -4.92 18.88 21.23
C VAL A 165 -4.04 17.78 21.78
N THR A 166 -4.49 16.53 21.64
CA THR A 166 -3.76 15.35 22.14
C THR A 166 -2.94 14.66 21.06
N LEU A 167 -3.38 14.75 19.80
CA LEU A 167 -2.79 14.05 18.66
C LEU A 167 -2.81 14.92 17.42
N MET A 168 -1.99 14.57 16.43
CA MET A 168 -1.96 15.21 15.12
C MET A 168 -1.78 14.16 14.03
N ASP A 169 -2.41 14.37 12.88
CA ASP A 169 -2.19 13.55 11.68
C ASP A 169 -0.70 13.53 11.26
N VAL A 170 -0.22 12.40 10.73
CA VAL A 170 1.17 12.25 10.29
C VAL A 170 1.41 12.89 8.93
N SER A 171 0.45 12.75 8.01
CA SER A 171 0.58 13.22 6.63
C SER A 171 -0.79 13.46 6.01
N PRO A 172 -0.96 14.48 5.15
CA PRO A 172 -2.20 14.66 4.39
C PRO A 172 -2.53 13.44 3.50
N LYS A 173 -1.51 12.70 3.04
CA LYS A 173 -1.68 11.49 2.21
C LYS A 173 -2.29 10.32 2.98
N GLN A 174 -2.40 10.39 4.31
CA GLN A 174 -2.93 9.28 5.10
C GLN A 174 -4.40 8.98 4.86
N VAL A 175 -5.16 9.96 4.37
CA VAL A 175 -6.62 9.84 4.17
C VAL A 175 -6.96 9.03 2.91
N VAL A 176 -6.04 9.00 1.94
CA VAL A 176 -6.29 8.46 0.60
C VAL A 176 -5.54 7.14 0.38
N SER A 177 -5.97 6.37 -0.62
CA SER A 177 -5.30 5.14 -1.03
C SER A 177 -4.03 5.41 -1.83
N VAL A 178 -3.28 4.34 -2.08
CA VAL A 178 -2.08 4.38 -2.94
C VAL A 178 -2.39 4.94 -4.33
N ALA A 179 -3.49 4.51 -4.98
CA ALA A 179 -3.85 5.01 -6.32
C ALA A 179 -4.25 6.48 -6.30
N ALA A 180 -5.12 6.90 -5.37
CA ALA A 180 -5.50 8.30 -5.26
C ALA A 180 -4.31 9.22 -4.91
N SER A 181 -3.35 8.73 -4.13
CA SER A 181 -2.13 9.48 -3.76
C SER A 181 -1.16 9.74 -4.93
N LEU A 182 -1.36 9.09 -6.09
CA LEU A 182 -0.58 9.32 -7.32
C LEU A 182 -1.17 10.43 -8.20
N ILE A 183 -2.37 10.93 -7.89
CA ILE A 183 -2.99 12.03 -8.64
C ILE A 183 -2.37 13.35 -8.14
N PRO A 184 -1.63 14.09 -8.98
CA PRO A 184 -1.17 15.43 -8.62
C PRO A 184 -2.38 16.40 -8.59
N PHE A 185 -2.34 17.40 -7.72
CA PHE A 185 -3.39 18.42 -7.60
C PHE A 185 -4.78 17.85 -7.25
N LEU A 186 -4.82 16.74 -6.51
CA LEU A 186 -6.06 16.08 -6.08
C LEU A 186 -6.99 17.04 -5.32
N GLU A 187 -6.43 18.00 -4.59
CA GLU A 187 -7.15 19.06 -3.86
C GLU A 187 -7.93 20.02 -4.77
N HIS A 188 -7.68 20.01 -6.08
CA HIS A 188 -8.34 20.85 -7.08
C HIS A 188 -9.33 20.07 -7.95
N ASP A 189 -9.43 18.76 -7.77
CA ASP A 189 -10.36 17.89 -8.49
C ASP A 189 -11.60 17.57 -7.66
N ASP A 190 -12.75 17.40 -8.31
CA ASP A 190 -13.92 16.88 -7.62
C ASP A 190 -13.79 15.38 -7.33
N ALA A 191 -14.44 14.94 -6.25
CA ALA A 191 -14.32 13.55 -5.77
C ALA A 191 -14.76 12.50 -6.80
N ASN A 192 -15.74 12.80 -7.67
CA ASN A 192 -16.20 11.83 -8.68
C ASN A 192 -15.15 11.67 -9.79
N ARG A 193 -14.49 12.76 -10.20
CA ARG A 193 -13.38 12.70 -11.17
C ARG A 193 -12.15 12.04 -10.57
N ALA A 194 -11.83 12.31 -9.31
CA ALA A 194 -10.76 11.61 -8.61
C ALA A 194 -11.02 10.09 -8.52
N LEU A 195 -12.26 9.69 -8.24
CA LEU A 195 -12.69 8.27 -8.24
C LEU A 195 -12.44 7.64 -9.60
N MET A 196 -12.96 8.25 -10.67
CA MET A 196 -12.74 7.77 -12.04
C MET A 196 -11.25 7.71 -12.39
N GLY A 197 -10.48 8.75 -12.04
CA GLY A 197 -9.04 8.82 -12.29
C GLY A 197 -8.29 7.67 -11.64
N SER A 198 -8.51 7.46 -10.34
CA SER A 198 -7.88 6.34 -9.60
C SER A 198 -8.25 4.96 -10.18
N ASN A 199 -9.48 4.78 -10.65
CA ASN A 199 -9.93 3.55 -11.29
C ASN A 199 -9.34 3.35 -12.69
N MET A 200 -9.19 4.42 -13.47
CA MET A 200 -8.61 4.39 -14.82
C MET A 200 -7.10 4.12 -14.79
N GLN A 201 -6.36 4.64 -13.79
CA GLN A 201 -4.93 4.37 -13.65
C GLN A 201 -4.61 2.87 -13.59
N ARG A 202 -5.47 2.06 -12.97
CA ARG A 202 -5.30 0.59 -12.88
C ARG A 202 -5.52 -0.15 -14.19
N GLN A 203 -6.08 0.52 -15.20
CA GLN A 203 -6.37 -0.04 -16.51
C GLN A 203 -5.32 0.38 -17.55
N ALA A 204 -4.40 1.28 -17.22
CA ALA A 204 -3.33 1.70 -18.10
C ALA A 204 -2.43 0.50 -18.46
N VAL A 205 -2.19 0.31 -19.75
CA VAL A 205 -1.35 -0.79 -20.26
C VAL A 205 0.10 -0.31 -20.37
N PRO A 206 1.11 -1.10 -19.96
CA PRO A 206 2.51 -0.77 -20.11
C PRO A 206 2.91 -0.50 -21.56
N THR A 207 3.58 0.61 -21.80
CA THR A 207 4.11 1.00 -23.10
C THR A 207 5.42 0.26 -23.40
N LEU A 208 5.82 0.21 -24.68
CA LEU A 208 7.09 -0.41 -25.07
C LEU A 208 8.32 0.30 -24.46
N ARG A 209 8.23 1.63 -24.33
CA ARG A 209 9.21 2.47 -23.66
C ARG A 209 8.51 3.14 -22.49
N ALA A 210 8.92 2.79 -21.27
CA ALA A 210 8.51 3.50 -20.07
C ALA A 210 9.12 4.91 -20.12
N ASP A 211 8.39 5.86 -19.56
CA ASP A 211 8.83 7.24 -19.40
C ASP A 211 8.29 7.71 -18.06
N LYS A 212 9.13 8.40 -17.29
CA LYS A 212 8.74 8.93 -15.98
C LYS A 212 7.73 10.06 -16.12
N PRO A 213 6.78 10.18 -15.18
CA PRO A 213 5.89 11.34 -15.16
C PRO A 213 6.71 12.61 -14.88
N LEU A 214 6.54 13.64 -15.71
CA LEU A 214 7.17 14.95 -15.49
C LEU A 214 6.60 15.67 -14.26
N VAL A 215 5.34 15.39 -13.94
CA VAL A 215 4.63 15.89 -12.76
C VAL A 215 4.17 14.68 -11.96
N GLY A 216 4.69 14.53 -10.74
CA GLY A 216 4.39 13.40 -9.86
C GLY A 216 4.22 13.84 -8.40
N THR A 217 3.83 12.90 -7.54
CA THR A 217 3.54 13.18 -6.11
C THR A 217 4.62 12.67 -5.15
N GLY A 218 5.59 11.91 -5.67
CA GLY A 218 6.62 11.21 -4.90
C GLY A 218 6.21 9.83 -4.40
N MET A 219 4.98 9.39 -4.67
CA MET A 219 4.50 8.04 -4.33
C MET A 219 4.95 6.99 -5.35
N GLU A 220 5.33 7.39 -6.55
CA GLU A 220 5.68 6.53 -7.69
C GLU A 220 6.81 5.57 -7.34
N ARG A 221 7.85 6.06 -6.65
CA ARG A 221 8.99 5.25 -6.19
C ARG A 221 8.55 4.14 -5.25
N ASN A 222 7.64 4.44 -4.32
CA ASN A 222 7.16 3.46 -3.35
C ASN A 222 6.30 2.40 -4.05
N VAL A 223 5.44 2.82 -4.99
CA VAL A 223 4.62 1.89 -5.80
C VAL A 223 5.50 0.96 -6.63
N ALA A 224 6.52 1.50 -7.32
CA ALA A 224 7.45 0.70 -8.12
C ALA A 224 8.18 -0.33 -7.26
N ARG A 225 8.74 0.10 -6.12
CA ARG A 225 9.47 -0.77 -5.19
C ARG A 225 8.57 -1.84 -4.56
N ASP A 226 7.43 -1.44 -4.01
CA ASP A 226 6.61 -2.32 -3.15
C ASP A 226 5.65 -3.21 -3.96
N SER A 227 5.41 -2.91 -5.24
CA SER A 227 4.65 -3.79 -6.13
C SER A 227 5.34 -5.14 -6.37
N GLY A 228 6.67 -5.20 -6.24
CA GLY A 228 7.49 -6.38 -6.49
C GLY A 228 7.82 -6.62 -7.96
N VAL A 229 7.52 -5.66 -8.86
CA VAL A 229 7.83 -5.78 -10.29
C VAL A 229 9.30 -5.43 -10.59
N CYS A 230 9.92 -4.58 -9.77
CA CYS A 230 11.32 -4.20 -9.85
C CYS A 230 12.22 -5.25 -9.17
N VAL A 231 13.47 -5.35 -9.62
CA VAL A 231 14.48 -6.19 -8.98
C VAL A 231 15.23 -5.36 -7.95
N VAL A 232 15.13 -5.75 -6.69
CA VAL A 232 15.69 -5.02 -5.55
C VAL A 232 16.90 -5.79 -4.99
N ALA A 233 17.99 -5.06 -4.69
CA ALA A 233 19.18 -5.62 -4.08
C ALA A 233 18.89 -6.12 -2.66
N ARG A 234 19.13 -7.40 -2.40
CA ARG A 234 18.98 -8.00 -1.05
C ARG A 234 20.09 -7.57 -0.11
N ARG A 235 21.31 -7.44 -0.66
CA ARG A 235 22.54 -7.07 0.02
C ARG A 235 23.29 -6.01 -0.76
N GLY A 236 24.04 -5.17 -0.06
CA GLY A 236 24.95 -4.18 -0.64
C GLY A 236 26.18 -4.83 -1.28
N GLY A 237 26.74 -4.18 -2.29
CA GLY A 237 27.89 -4.72 -3.01
C GLY A 237 28.26 -3.96 -4.27
N VAL A 238 29.08 -4.60 -5.10
CA VAL A 238 29.52 -4.09 -6.40
C VAL A 238 28.97 -5.00 -7.48
N ILE A 239 28.45 -4.40 -8.55
CA ILE A 239 27.96 -5.15 -9.71
C ILE A 239 29.12 -5.78 -10.47
N ASP A 240 29.20 -7.11 -10.48
CA ASP A 240 30.27 -7.88 -11.13
C ASP A 240 30.01 -8.08 -12.63
N SER A 241 28.76 -8.42 -12.99
CA SER A 241 28.32 -8.55 -14.37
C SER A 241 26.84 -8.18 -14.55
N VAL A 242 26.51 -7.56 -15.67
CA VAL A 242 25.13 -7.20 -16.05
C VAL A 242 24.87 -7.69 -17.47
N ASP A 243 23.86 -8.52 -17.61
CA ASP A 243 23.31 -8.96 -18.89
C ASP A 243 21.83 -8.58 -18.95
N ALA A 244 21.23 -8.65 -20.14
CA ALA A 244 19.79 -8.42 -20.30
C ALA A 244 18.92 -9.46 -19.59
N SER A 245 19.49 -10.61 -19.18
CA SER A 245 18.81 -11.74 -18.53
C SER A 245 19.15 -11.90 -17.06
N ARG A 246 20.28 -11.36 -16.57
CA ARG A 246 20.71 -11.52 -15.18
C ARG A 246 21.64 -10.42 -14.71
N ILE A 247 21.63 -10.16 -13.41
CA ILE A 247 22.53 -9.25 -12.71
C ILE A 247 23.28 -10.06 -11.66
N VAL A 248 24.61 -9.92 -11.61
CA VAL A 248 25.46 -10.59 -10.63
C VAL A 248 26.08 -9.53 -9.74
N VAL A 249 25.82 -9.63 -8.43
CA VAL A 249 26.33 -8.71 -7.40
C VAL A 249 27.38 -9.44 -6.59
N ARG A 250 28.58 -8.88 -6.53
CA ARG A 250 29.60 -9.27 -5.55
C ARG A 250 29.26 -8.55 -4.25
N VAL A 251 28.83 -9.32 -3.26
CA VAL A 251 28.38 -8.81 -1.97
C VAL A 251 29.59 -8.25 -1.22
N ALA A 252 29.40 -7.16 -0.47
CA ALA A 252 30.44 -6.60 0.36
C ALA A 252 30.71 -7.52 1.58
N ASP A 253 31.97 -7.66 1.98
CA ASP A 253 32.40 -8.64 3.00
C ASP A 253 31.72 -8.46 4.36
N ASP A 254 31.22 -7.25 4.65
CA ASP A 254 30.47 -6.90 5.87
C ASP A 254 29.04 -7.44 5.90
N GLU A 255 28.43 -7.70 4.73
CA GLU A 255 27.09 -8.27 4.58
C GLU A 255 27.10 -9.79 4.28
N VAL A 256 28.27 -10.42 4.24
CA VAL A 256 28.40 -11.87 4.03
C VAL A 256 28.37 -12.61 5.36
N GLU A 257 27.33 -13.42 5.58
CA GLU A 257 27.28 -14.31 6.74
C GLU A 257 28.26 -15.49 6.60
N THR A 258 28.73 -16.02 7.73
CA THR A 258 29.74 -17.09 7.75
C THR A 258 29.18 -18.36 7.10
N GLY A 259 29.79 -18.78 5.99
CA GLY A 259 29.40 -19.98 5.24
C GLY A 259 28.52 -19.73 4.02
N GLU A 260 28.15 -18.49 3.74
CA GLU A 260 27.43 -18.12 2.51
C GLU A 260 28.37 -17.80 1.33
N ALA A 261 27.86 -17.97 0.11
CA ALA A 261 28.53 -17.47 -1.08
C ALA A 261 28.42 -15.93 -1.12
N GLY A 262 29.54 -15.22 -1.22
CA GLY A 262 29.61 -13.75 -1.35
C GLY A 262 29.16 -13.20 -2.71
N VAL A 263 28.26 -13.90 -3.40
CA VAL A 263 27.75 -13.53 -4.73
C VAL A 263 26.24 -13.76 -4.78
N ASP A 264 25.50 -12.71 -5.13
CA ASP A 264 24.07 -12.77 -5.39
C ASP A 264 23.79 -12.75 -6.90
N ILE A 265 22.96 -13.69 -7.36
CA ILE A 265 22.54 -13.78 -8.77
C ILE A 265 21.04 -13.48 -8.87
N TYR A 266 20.71 -12.44 -9.63
CA TYR A 266 19.34 -12.02 -9.88
C TYR A 266 18.97 -12.31 -11.33
N ASN A 267 18.04 -13.25 -11.56
CA ASN A 267 17.54 -13.55 -12.89
C ASN A 267 16.37 -12.62 -13.23
N LEU A 268 16.43 -12.01 -14.42
CA LEU A 268 15.42 -11.07 -14.91
C LEU A 268 14.34 -11.80 -15.70
N THR A 269 13.09 -11.41 -15.51
CA THR A 269 11.96 -11.90 -16.30
C THR A 269 11.92 -11.22 -17.66
N LYS A 270 11.90 -12.01 -18.74
CA LYS A 270 11.91 -11.50 -20.13
C LYS A 270 10.65 -11.91 -20.87
N TYR A 271 9.98 -10.94 -21.47
CA TYR A 271 8.86 -11.11 -22.41
C TYR A 271 7.86 -12.22 -22.03
N THR A 272 7.39 -12.19 -20.79
CA THR A 272 6.42 -13.15 -20.27
C THR A 272 5.00 -12.56 -20.34
N ARG A 273 4.00 -13.39 -20.61
CA ARG A 273 2.59 -12.96 -20.67
C ARG A 273 2.02 -12.78 -19.27
N SER A 274 1.32 -11.66 -19.02
CA SER A 274 0.54 -11.45 -17.79
C SER A 274 -0.83 -12.14 -17.84
N ASN A 275 -1.57 -12.11 -16.71
CA ASN A 275 -2.96 -12.59 -16.66
C ASN A 275 -3.89 -11.87 -17.64
N GLN A 276 -3.65 -10.58 -17.92
CA GLN A 276 -4.47 -9.75 -18.82
C GLN A 276 -3.85 -9.64 -20.22
N ASN A 277 -2.98 -10.58 -20.60
CA ASN A 277 -2.33 -10.64 -21.92
C ASN A 277 -1.43 -9.43 -22.25
N THR A 278 -0.94 -8.72 -21.23
CA THR A 278 0.10 -7.69 -21.36
C THR A 278 1.49 -8.33 -21.29
N CYS A 279 2.54 -7.52 -21.54
CA CYS A 279 3.93 -7.98 -21.53
C CYS A 279 4.62 -7.62 -20.20
N ILE A 280 5.16 -8.62 -19.52
CA ILE A 280 6.05 -8.47 -18.37
C ILE A 280 7.48 -8.62 -18.85
N ASN A 281 8.25 -7.55 -18.77
CA ASN A 281 9.66 -7.54 -19.15
C ASN A 281 10.45 -6.63 -18.21
N GLN A 282 11.51 -7.19 -17.62
CA GLN A 282 12.44 -6.44 -16.78
C GLN A 282 13.65 -5.95 -17.57
N ARG A 283 14.18 -4.78 -17.19
CA ARG A 283 15.35 -4.17 -17.83
C ARG A 283 16.36 -3.74 -16.77
N PRO A 284 17.64 -4.13 -16.88
CA PRO A 284 18.65 -3.69 -15.93
C PRO A 284 18.87 -2.18 -16.01
N LEU A 285 18.98 -1.53 -14.85
CA LEU A 285 19.32 -0.11 -14.69
C LEU A 285 20.81 0.10 -14.41
N VAL A 286 21.39 -0.82 -13.64
CA VAL A 286 22.78 -0.75 -13.18
C VAL A 286 23.77 -1.17 -14.26
N ARG A 287 25.01 -0.70 -14.13
CA ARG A 287 26.16 -1.04 -14.98
C ARG A 287 27.20 -1.81 -14.19
N LYS A 288 28.05 -2.55 -14.91
CA LYS A 288 29.20 -3.24 -14.30
C LYS A 288 30.10 -2.24 -13.57
N GLY A 289 30.42 -2.54 -12.32
CA GLY A 289 31.25 -1.70 -11.45
C GLY A 289 30.46 -0.71 -10.58
N ASP A 290 29.15 -0.56 -10.77
CA ASP A 290 28.32 0.27 -9.91
C ASP A 290 28.28 -0.30 -8.49
N ARG A 291 28.21 0.60 -7.49
CA ARG A 291 27.99 0.25 -6.08
C ARG A 291 26.50 0.35 -5.80
N VAL A 292 25.94 -0.71 -5.21
CA VAL A 292 24.54 -0.75 -4.80
C VAL A 292 24.46 -0.98 -3.30
N GLN A 293 23.50 -0.34 -2.66
CA GLN A 293 23.14 -0.59 -1.27
C GLN A 293 21.98 -1.56 -1.18
N ARG A 294 21.82 -2.16 0.00
CA ARG A 294 20.64 -2.95 0.31
C ARG A 294 19.37 -2.13 0.04
N SER A 295 18.41 -2.74 -0.64
CA SER A 295 17.16 -2.14 -1.10
C SER A 295 17.23 -1.21 -2.32
N ASP A 296 18.38 -1.06 -2.97
CA ASP A 296 18.45 -0.33 -4.24
C ASP A 296 17.76 -1.10 -5.37
N ILE A 297 17.13 -0.36 -6.29
CA ILE A 297 16.49 -0.92 -7.48
C ILE A 297 17.57 -1.14 -8.55
N MET A 298 17.75 -2.39 -8.97
CA MET A 298 18.76 -2.79 -9.96
C MET A 298 18.18 -3.03 -11.36
N ALA A 299 16.89 -3.36 -11.44
CA ALA A 299 16.19 -3.50 -12.70
C ALA A 299 14.73 -3.05 -12.59
N ASP A 300 14.27 -2.38 -13.63
CA ASP A 300 12.89 -1.96 -13.79
C ASP A 300 11.99 -3.10 -14.24
N GLY A 301 10.72 -3.00 -13.87
CA GLY A 301 9.63 -3.82 -14.39
C GLY A 301 8.85 -3.13 -15.52
N PRO A 302 7.66 -3.64 -15.86
CA PRO A 302 6.74 -2.93 -16.76
C PRO A 302 6.23 -1.63 -16.12
N SER A 303 6.14 -0.55 -16.90
CA SER A 303 5.68 0.78 -16.45
C SER A 303 6.50 1.42 -15.32
N THR A 304 7.81 1.20 -15.28
CA THR A 304 8.74 1.86 -14.34
C THR A 304 9.95 2.43 -15.08
N ASP A 305 10.42 3.61 -14.68
CA ASP A 305 11.62 4.35 -15.14
C ASP A 305 12.24 5.15 -13.98
#